data_AF-A0A9W9Z760-F1
#
_entry.id   AF-A0A9W9Z760-F1
#
_cell.length_a   1.000
_cell.length_b   1.000
_cell.length_c   1.000
_cell.angle_alpha   90.00
_cell.angle_beta   90.00
_cell.angle_gamma   90.00
#
_symmetry.space_group_name_H-M   'P 1'
#
loop_
_entity.id
_entity.type
_entity.pdbx_description
1 polymer ?
#
loop_
_entity_poly.entity_id
_entity_poly.type
_entity_poly.pdbx_seq_one_letter_code
_entity_poly.pdbx_strand_id
1 'polypeptide(L)'
;MDDGVIWGTKDFQVPEYFNFADVIDEWAQKEKEGKRQSDHPALWWIDGAGSEVKWSYQDVVVNSKKTANILSTTADVKPGERCGVDNAHNSRVLANADCMFENRYYVVTGGVIAALPVDIGPKELHWRILRTKPVCVVAASCDQIKSELFDVVDQIASSGQVDIRSRIVVERMKHEQRDGWLSFENLFQTASADYQSVKSLSSAPTGIYFTSGTTGNSKMAEHSQASYGMGSTGIRKYV
;
A
#
# COMPACT_ATOMS: atom_id res chain seq x y z
N MET A 1 24.35 32.93 -20.18
CA MET A 1 22.92 32.92 -19.88
C MET A 1 22.68 31.57 -19.24
N ASP A 2 22.30 31.56 -17.97
CA ASP A 2 21.92 30.35 -17.24
C ASP A 2 20.48 30.04 -17.65
N ASP A 3 20.26 28.93 -18.35
CA ASP A 3 18.99 28.62 -19.01
C ASP A 3 17.86 28.22 -18.05
N GLY A 4 17.94 28.55 -16.77
CA GLY A 4 16.86 28.33 -15.78
C GLY A 4 16.42 26.87 -15.60
N VAL A 5 17.12 25.91 -16.19
CA VAL A 5 16.81 24.48 -16.11
C VAL A 5 17.43 23.90 -14.85
N ILE A 6 16.59 23.51 -13.90
CA ILE A 6 17.00 22.66 -12.77
C ILE A 6 17.26 21.26 -13.34
N TRP A 7 18.54 20.92 -13.52
CA TRP A 7 18.95 19.56 -13.90
C TRP A 7 18.89 18.64 -12.69
N GLY A 8 18.39 17.42 -12.89
CA GLY A 8 18.72 16.31 -12.00
C GLY A 8 20.24 16.04 -11.99
N THR A 9 20.73 15.26 -11.05
CA THR A 9 22.15 14.86 -11.00
C THR A 9 22.54 14.18 -12.32
N LYS A 10 23.48 14.78 -13.07
CA LYS A 10 23.88 14.34 -14.43
C LYS A 10 24.26 12.85 -14.53
N ASP A 11 24.67 12.25 -13.41
CA ASP A 11 25.15 10.88 -13.33
C ASP A 11 24.12 9.90 -12.72
N PHE A 12 22.88 10.33 -12.46
CA PHE A 12 21.86 9.46 -11.90
C PHE A 12 21.33 8.47 -12.95
N GLN A 13 21.73 7.20 -12.82
CA GLN A 13 21.30 6.10 -13.67
C GLN A 13 20.28 5.23 -12.94
N VAL A 14 19.10 5.08 -13.52
CA VAL A 14 18.07 4.14 -13.03
C VAL A 14 18.47 2.72 -13.46
N PRO A 15 18.64 1.76 -12.55
CA PRO A 15 18.95 0.38 -12.93
C PRO A 15 17.77 -0.24 -13.69
N GLU A 16 18.01 -1.31 -14.45
CA GLU A 16 16.93 -2.01 -15.18
C GLU A 16 15.89 -2.62 -14.21
N TYR A 17 16.37 -3.18 -13.10
CA TYR A 17 15.55 -3.77 -12.05
C TYR A 17 15.73 -2.99 -10.75
N PHE A 18 14.61 -2.71 -10.09
CA PHE A 18 14.60 -2.05 -8.79
C PHE A 18 13.35 -2.47 -8.04
N ASN A 19 13.55 -2.82 -6.77
CA ASN A 19 12.50 -3.21 -5.86
C ASN A 19 12.84 -2.57 -4.50
N PHE A 20 12.01 -1.63 -4.01
CA PHE A 20 12.29 -0.92 -2.76
C PHE A 20 12.33 -1.87 -1.53
N ALA A 21 11.76 -3.08 -1.61
CA ALA A 21 11.89 -4.07 -0.55
C ALA A 21 13.34 -4.52 -0.34
N ASP A 22 14.16 -4.51 -1.39
CA ASP A 22 15.58 -4.87 -1.32
C ASP A 22 16.35 -3.90 -0.41
N VAL A 23 15.98 -2.61 -0.42
CA VAL A 23 16.55 -1.58 0.46
C VAL A 23 16.22 -1.90 1.92
N ILE A 24 14.98 -2.28 2.21
CA ILE A 24 14.52 -2.63 3.56
C ILE A 24 15.17 -3.95 4.03
N ASP A 25 15.36 -4.92 3.13
CA ASP A 25 16.06 -6.17 3.42
C ASP A 25 17.55 -5.93 3.75
N GLU A 26 18.22 -4.99 3.07
CA GLU A 26 19.59 -4.58 3.41
C GLU A 26 19.67 -4.03 4.84
N TRP A 27 18.72 -3.17 5.24
CA TRP A 27 18.68 -2.63 6.59
C TRP A 27 18.41 -3.69 7.65
N ALA A 28 17.49 -4.62 7.39
CA ALA A 28 17.22 -5.75 8.28
C ALA A 28 18.46 -6.65 8.43
N GLN A 29 19.22 -6.87 7.35
CA GLN A 29 20.47 -7.62 7.41
C GLN A 29 21.53 -6.91 8.25
N LYS A 30 21.66 -5.58 8.13
CA LYS A 30 22.56 -4.78 8.99
C LYS A 30 22.20 -4.88 10.47
N GLU A 31 20.90 -4.92 10.82
CA GLU A 31 20.48 -5.17 12.20
C GLU A 31 20.85 -6.58 12.66
N LYS A 32 20.61 -7.59 11.82
CA LYS A 32 20.93 -8.99 12.14
C LYS A 32 22.43 -9.20 12.36
N GLU A 33 23.27 -8.47 11.64
CA GLU A 33 24.73 -8.50 11.76
C GLU A 33 25.27 -7.62 12.90
N GLY A 34 24.41 -6.91 13.64
CA GLY A 34 24.82 -5.98 14.70
C GLY A 34 25.48 -4.69 14.19
N LYS A 35 25.40 -4.41 12.88
CA LYS A 35 25.93 -3.18 12.25
C LYS A 35 24.98 -1.98 12.43
N ARG A 36 23.75 -2.22 12.88
CA ARG A 36 22.76 -1.21 13.26
C ARG A 36 22.19 -1.59 14.63
N GLN A 37 22.12 -0.63 15.54
CA GLN A 37 21.53 -0.82 16.86
C GLN A 37 20.01 -0.92 16.73
N SER A 38 19.42 -1.99 17.26
CA SER A 38 17.99 -2.29 17.13
C SER A 38 17.09 -1.48 18.08
N ASP A 39 17.67 -0.69 18.99
CA ASP A 39 16.96 0.20 19.91
C ASP A 39 16.34 1.41 19.19
N HIS A 40 16.86 1.77 18.01
CA HIS A 40 16.21 2.68 17.09
C HIS A 40 15.18 1.92 16.23
N PRO A 41 13.87 2.13 16.41
CA PRO A 41 12.87 1.45 15.59
C PRO A 41 12.95 1.91 14.12
N ALA A 42 12.63 1.00 13.20
CA ALA A 42 12.36 1.32 11.80
C ALA A 42 10.96 1.93 11.63
N LEU A 43 10.00 1.48 12.45
CA LEU A 43 8.67 2.07 12.57
C LEU A 43 8.31 2.27 14.03
N TRP A 44 7.75 3.44 14.35
CA TRP A 44 7.08 3.69 15.62
C TRP A 44 5.71 4.32 15.40
N TRP A 45 4.67 3.55 15.69
CA TRP A 45 3.28 3.99 15.64
C TRP A 45 2.72 4.20 17.04
N ILE A 46 1.87 5.22 17.19
CA ILE A 46 1.18 5.57 18.43
C ILE A 46 -0.29 5.90 18.14
N ASP A 47 -1.22 5.52 19.02
CA ASP A 47 -2.67 5.67 18.79
C ASP A 47 -3.29 6.93 19.42
N GLY A 48 -2.49 7.71 20.15
CA GLY A 48 -2.96 8.87 20.92
C GLY A 48 -3.74 8.53 22.21
N ALA A 49 -4.08 7.27 22.44
CA ALA A 49 -4.71 6.74 23.65
C ALA A 49 -3.72 6.01 24.58
N GLY A 50 -2.45 5.96 24.20
CA GLY A 50 -1.35 5.39 24.99
C GLY A 50 -0.87 4.02 24.52
N SER A 51 -1.45 3.46 23.44
CA SER A 51 -0.89 2.27 22.79
C SER A 51 0.24 2.66 21.86
N GLU A 52 1.34 1.91 21.93
CA GLU A 52 2.49 2.06 21.04
C GLU A 52 2.81 0.74 20.34
N VAL A 53 3.32 0.84 19.11
CA VAL A 53 3.92 -0.26 18.36
C VAL A 53 5.27 0.20 17.84
N LYS A 54 6.34 -0.55 18.15
CA LYS A 54 7.71 -0.30 17.71
C LYS A 54 8.24 -1.51 16.99
N TRP A 55 8.71 -1.33 15.77
CA TRP A 55 9.24 -2.40 14.92
C TRP A 55 10.66 -2.09 14.48
N SER A 56 11.52 -3.10 14.56
CA SER A 56 12.83 -3.14 13.90
C SER A 56 12.68 -3.34 12.39
N TYR A 57 13.76 -3.19 11.62
CA TYR A 57 13.73 -3.55 10.19
C TYR A 57 13.44 -5.04 10.00
N GLN A 58 13.92 -5.92 10.89
CA GLN A 58 13.59 -7.34 10.86
C GLN A 58 12.08 -7.59 11.01
N ASP A 59 11.42 -6.87 11.93
CA ASP A 59 9.96 -6.95 12.09
C ASP A 59 9.24 -6.49 10.82
N VAL A 60 9.71 -5.40 10.18
CA VAL A 60 9.17 -4.93 8.89
C VAL A 60 9.27 -6.00 7.81
N VAL A 61 10.39 -6.74 7.73
CA VAL A 61 10.58 -7.88 6.80
C VAL A 61 9.59 -8.99 7.04
N VAL A 62 9.50 -9.46 8.29
CA VAL A 62 8.60 -10.56 8.62
C VAL A 62 7.15 -10.17 8.34
N ASN A 63 6.72 -9.00 8.80
CA ASN A 63 5.33 -8.57 8.71
C ASN A 63 4.93 -8.25 7.27
N SER A 64 5.81 -7.62 6.48
CA SER A 64 5.52 -7.36 5.06
C SER A 64 5.43 -8.64 4.22
N LYS A 65 6.25 -9.66 4.49
CA LYS A 65 6.18 -10.95 3.81
C LYS A 65 4.92 -11.74 4.15
N LYS A 66 4.46 -11.67 5.40
CA LYS A 66 3.16 -12.22 5.81
C LYS A 66 2.01 -11.57 5.05
N THR A 67 1.99 -10.24 4.97
CA THR A 67 0.99 -9.51 4.20
C THR A 67 1.07 -9.83 2.70
N ALA A 68 2.28 -9.93 2.13
CA ALA A 68 2.48 -10.34 0.75
C ALA A 68 1.92 -11.75 0.46
N ASN A 69 2.14 -12.70 1.37
CA ASN A 69 1.54 -14.03 1.31
C ASN A 69 0.01 -13.94 1.33
N ILE A 70 -0.59 -13.18 2.25
CA ILE A 70 -2.05 -13.01 2.32
C ILE A 70 -2.60 -12.51 0.98
N LEU A 71 -1.99 -11.47 0.42
CA LEU A 71 -2.51 -10.86 -0.80
C LEU A 71 -2.33 -11.73 -2.04
N SER A 72 -1.19 -12.42 -2.15
CA SER A 72 -0.90 -13.26 -3.31
C SER A 72 -1.62 -14.61 -3.28
N THR A 73 -1.83 -15.18 -2.08
CA THR A 73 -2.43 -16.52 -1.91
C THR A 73 -3.92 -16.43 -1.60
N THR A 74 -4.31 -15.74 -0.52
CA THR A 74 -5.70 -15.63 -0.10
C THR A 74 -6.50 -14.68 -0.99
N ALA A 75 -5.93 -13.50 -1.29
CA ALA A 75 -6.61 -12.50 -2.11
C ALA A 75 -6.35 -12.64 -3.62
N ASP A 76 -5.51 -13.60 -3.99
CA ASP A 76 -5.16 -13.97 -5.37
C ASP A 76 -4.59 -12.82 -6.23
N VAL A 77 -4.03 -11.77 -5.60
CA VAL A 77 -3.45 -10.61 -6.28
C VAL A 77 -2.17 -11.03 -7.01
N LYS A 78 -2.12 -10.76 -8.32
CA LYS A 78 -0.98 -11.03 -9.19
C LYS A 78 -0.15 -9.76 -9.44
N PRO A 79 1.12 -9.91 -9.85
CA PRO A 79 1.94 -8.78 -10.26
C PRO A 79 1.24 -7.93 -11.34
N GLY A 80 1.24 -6.62 -11.17
CA GLY A 80 0.57 -5.64 -12.04
C GLY A 80 -0.91 -5.42 -11.76
N GLU A 81 -1.56 -6.27 -10.96
CA GLU A 81 -2.95 -6.06 -10.56
C GLU A 81 -3.06 -5.05 -9.43
N ARG A 82 -4.20 -4.36 -9.38
CA ARG A 82 -4.41 -3.24 -8.47
C ARG A 82 -5.16 -3.68 -7.23
N CYS A 83 -4.72 -3.19 -6.09
CA CYS A 83 -5.42 -3.37 -4.84
C CYS A 83 -5.78 -2.01 -4.27
N GLY A 84 -7.07 -1.79 -4.04
CA GLY A 84 -7.60 -0.60 -3.42
C GLY A 84 -7.26 -0.61 -1.94
N VAL A 85 -6.64 0.45 -1.43
CA VAL A 85 -6.30 0.55 -0.01
C VAL A 85 -6.91 1.82 0.54
N ASP A 86 -7.63 1.69 1.65
CA ASP A 86 -8.14 2.84 2.35
C ASP A 86 -7.00 3.61 3.02
N ASN A 87 -6.70 4.83 2.57
CA ASN A 87 -5.63 5.62 3.17
C ASN A 87 -6.14 6.39 4.41
N ALA A 88 -6.69 5.66 5.37
CA ALA A 88 -7.12 6.22 6.63
C ALA A 88 -5.89 6.44 7.53
N HIS A 89 -5.42 7.69 7.60
CA HIS A 89 -4.23 8.21 8.31
C HIS A 89 -4.07 7.83 9.80
N ASN A 90 -4.89 6.92 10.36
CA ASN A 90 -4.92 6.65 11.80
C ASN A 90 -5.07 5.17 12.18
N SER A 91 -5.13 4.22 11.23
CA SER A 91 -5.50 2.83 11.57
C SER A 91 -4.37 2.02 12.19
N ARG A 92 -4.66 0.97 12.96
CA ARG A 92 -3.68 -0.07 13.32
C ARG A 92 -3.21 -0.87 12.10
N VAL A 93 -3.91 -0.72 10.96
CA VAL A 93 -3.32 -0.92 9.64
C VAL A 93 -1.99 -0.23 9.74
N LEU A 94 -1.86 1.06 10.00
CA LEU A 94 -0.61 1.83 10.16
C LEU A 94 0.41 1.32 11.22
N ALA A 95 0.04 0.57 12.25
CA ALA A 95 1.09 -0.14 13.02
C ALA A 95 1.68 -1.31 12.22
N ASN A 96 0.82 -1.99 11.45
CA ASN A 96 1.18 -2.95 10.40
C ASN A 96 1.51 -2.32 9.03
N ALA A 97 1.27 -1.01 8.86
CA ALA A 97 1.02 -0.29 7.61
C ALA A 97 1.56 1.12 7.51
N ASP A 98 2.21 1.60 8.54
CA ASP A 98 3.19 2.65 8.46
C ASP A 98 4.54 1.98 8.19
N CYS A 99 4.68 0.67 8.43
CA CYS A 99 5.60 -0.14 7.62
C CYS A 99 5.20 -0.16 6.16
N MET A 100 3.90 0.05 5.92
CA MET A 100 3.30 0.28 4.62
C MET A 100 3.23 1.78 4.29
N PHE A 101 3.97 2.68 4.98
CA PHE A 101 4.02 4.11 4.61
C PHE A 101 4.22 4.22 3.10
N GLU A 102 5.07 3.38 2.53
CA GLU A 102 5.51 3.56 1.16
C GLU A 102 5.76 2.21 0.43
N ASN A 103 4.69 1.47 0.09
CA ASN A 103 4.68 0.46 -0.99
C ASN A 103 5.31 -0.93 -0.76
N ARG A 104 5.93 -1.26 0.38
CA ARG A 104 6.73 -2.50 0.46
C ARG A 104 6.01 -3.80 0.09
N TYR A 105 4.78 -4.06 0.54
CA TYR A 105 4.14 -5.34 0.23
C TYR A 105 3.75 -5.49 -1.25
N TYR A 106 3.37 -4.40 -1.92
CA TYR A 106 3.15 -4.39 -3.37
C TYR A 106 4.43 -4.44 -4.16
N VAL A 107 5.48 -3.85 -3.60
CA VAL A 107 6.83 -3.95 -4.11
C VAL A 107 7.32 -5.40 -3.99
N VAL A 108 7.05 -6.07 -2.86
CA VAL A 108 7.33 -7.50 -2.63
C VAL A 108 6.49 -8.38 -3.57
N THR A 109 5.19 -8.15 -3.73
CA THR A 109 4.30 -8.97 -4.58
C THR A 109 4.26 -8.58 -6.06
N GLY A 110 4.81 -7.42 -6.42
CA GLY A 110 4.65 -6.79 -7.74
C GLY A 110 3.25 -6.21 -8.01
N GLY A 111 2.34 -6.17 -7.03
CA GLY A 111 1.02 -5.54 -7.19
C GLY A 111 1.08 -4.01 -7.25
N VAL A 112 -0.06 -3.36 -7.45
CA VAL A 112 -0.17 -1.89 -7.59
C VAL A 112 -1.13 -1.32 -6.55
N ILE A 113 -0.68 -0.35 -5.75
CA ILE A 113 -1.56 0.41 -4.85
C ILE A 113 -2.54 1.24 -5.67
N ALA A 114 -3.82 1.19 -5.33
CA ALA A 114 -4.77 2.25 -5.67
C ALA A 114 -5.21 2.93 -4.37
N ALA A 115 -4.78 4.18 -4.16
CA ALA A 115 -5.13 4.92 -2.95
C ALA A 115 -6.61 5.33 -2.95
N LEU A 116 -7.37 4.85 -1.96
CA LEU A 116 -8.80 5.13 -1.76
C LEU A 116 -9.01 5.85 -0.42
N PRO A 117 -8.59 7.12 -0.28
CA PRO A 117 -8.69 7.82 0.99
C PRO A 117 -10.15 7.94 1.45
N VAL A 118 -10.37 7.94 2.76
CA VAL A 118 -11.71 7.82 3.39
C VAL A 118 -12.38 9.16 3.65
N ASP A 119 -11.67 10.26 3.44
CA ASP A 119 -12.14 11.63 3.59
C ASP A 119 -12.83 12.16 2.31
N ILE A 120 -13.07 11.30 1.32
CA ILE A 120 -13.80 11.62 0.09
C ILE A 120 -15.24 11.09 0.14
N GLY A 121 -16.16 11.79 -0.52
CA GLY A 121 -17.55 11.35 -0.59
C GLY A 121 -17.75 10.06 -1.42
N PRO A 122 -18.87 9.34 -1.22
CA PRO A 122 -19.12 8.03 -1.84
C PRO A 122 -19.14 8.07 -3.37
N LYS A 123 -19.55 9.20 -3.97
CA LYS A 123 -19.52 9.39 -5.44
C LYS A 123 -18.08 9.37 -5.99
N GLU A 124 -17.17 10.06 -5.31
CA GLU A 124 -15.76 10.10 -5.70
C GLU A 124 -15.11 8.74 -5.46
N LEU A 125 -15.39 8.09 -4.33
CA LEU A 125 -14.91 6.73 -4.05
C LEU A 125 -15.37 5.73 -5.11
N HIS A 126 -16.67 5.74 -5.45
CA HIS A 126 -17.22 4.89 -6.49
C HIS A 126 -16.50 5.14 -7.83
N TRP A 127 -16.34 6.42 -8.22
CA TRP A 127 -15.63 6.78 -9.44
C TRP A 127 -14.18 6.27 -9.45
N ARG A 128 -13.47 6.40 -8.32
CA ARG A 128 -12.08 5.91 -8.19
C ARG A 128 -12.00 4.41 -8.36
N ILE A 129 -12.87 3.64 -7.70
CA ILE A 129 -12.91 2.18 -7.82
C ILE A 129 -13.20 1.74 -9.26
N LEU A 130 -14.13 2.40 -9.96
CA LEU A 130 -14.41 2.10 -11.37
C LEU A 130 -13.22 2.41 -12.30
N ARG A 131 -12.42 3.43 -11.96
CA ARG A 131 -11.24 3.82 -12.76
C ARG A 131 -10.04 2.95 -12.48
N THR A 132 -9.76 2.64 -11.22
CA THR A 132 -8.61 1.80 -10.85
C THR A 132 -8.90 0.33 -11.10
N LYS A 133 -10.15 -0.11 -11.01
CA LYS A 133 -10.57 -1.51 -11.16
C LYS A 133 -9.74 -2.45 -10.28
N PRO A 134 -9.73 -2.25 -8.95
CA PRO A 134 -8.94 -3.10 -8.08
C PRO A 134 -9.53 -4.52 -8.03
N VAL A 135 -8.66 -5.52 -8.00
CA VAL A 135 -9.05 -6.94 -7.83
C VAL A 135 -9.21 -7.30 -6.36
N CYS A 136 -8.61 -6.51 -5.46
CA CYS A 136 -8.74 -6.64 -4.03
C CYS A 136 -8.96 -5.26 -3.40
N VAL A 137 -9.77 -5.16 -2.34
CA VAL A 137 -9.90 -3.95 -1.51
C VAL A 137 -9.52 -4.27 -0.07
N VAL A 138 -8.60 -3.51 0.50
CA VAL A 138 -8.22 -3.54 1.91
C VAL A 138 -8.73 -2.27 2.58
N ALA A 139 -9.54 -2.41 3.63
CA ALA A 139 -10.15 -1.30 4.33
C ALA A 139 -10.05 -1.44 5.86
N ALA A 140 -9.72 -0.37 6.57
CA ALA A 140 -9.82 -0.30 8.02
C ALA A 140 -11.27 -0.01 8.47
N SER A 141 -11.68 -0.51 9.63
CA SER A 141 -12.84 0.05 10.34
C SER A 141 -12.36 1.14 11.30
N CYS A 142 -12.90 2.36 11.28
CA CYS A 142 -12.61 3.38 12.29
C CYS A 142 -13.80 4.33 12.50
N ASP A 143 -13.86 5.03 13.64
CA ASP A 143 -14.98 5.93 13.98
C ASP A 143 -15.25 7.04 12.95
N GLN A 144 -14.24 7.37 12.13
CA GLN A 144 -14.34 8.34 11.03
C GLN A 144 -14.63 7.70 9.67
N ILE A 145 -14.50 6.38 9.56
CA ILE A 145 -14.92 5.61 8.38
C ILE A 145 -16.41 5.39 8.54
N LYS A 146 -17.16 6.29 7.92
CA LYS A 146 -18.58 6.07 7.69
C LYS A 146 -18.72 4.76 6.92
N SER A 147 -19.75 3.99 7.26
CA SER A 147 -20.15 2.75 6.57
C SER A 147 -20.12 2.85 5.04
N GLU A 148 -20.25 4.08 4.52
CA GLU A 148 -20.19 4.49 3.12
C GLU A 148 -19.07 3.83 2.29
N LEU A 149 -17.83 3.66 2.80
CA LEU A 149 -16.78 2.99 2.01
C LEU A 149 -17.10 1.52 1.77
N PHE A 150 -17.42 0.79 2.84
CA PHE A 150 -17.79 -0.61 2.76
C PHE A 150 -19.04 -0.81 1.88
N ASP A 151 -20.03 0.07 2.04
CA ASP A 151 -21.28 0.04 1.28
C ASP A 151 -21.03 0.27 -0.23
N VAL A 152 -20.16 1.22 -0.59
CA VAL A 152 -19.77 1.46 -2.00
C VAL A 152 -19.04 0.26 -2.59
N VAL A 153 -18.09 -0.32 -1.86
CA VAL A 153 -17.34 -1.49 -2.32
C VAL A 153 -18.27 -2.69 -2.51
N ASP A 154 -19.19 -2.93 -1.58
CA ASP A 154 -20.16 -4.02 -1.66
C ASP A 154 -21.15 -3.83 -2.81
N GLN A 155 -21.60 -2.59 -3.04
CA GLN A 155 -22.46 -2.27 -4.18
C GLN A 155 -21.76 -2.57 -5.52
N ILE A 156 -20.50 -2.18 -5.66
CA ILE A 156 -19.72 -2.40 -6.89
C ILE A 156 -19.42 -3.89 -7.10
N ALA A 157 -19.06 -4.60 -6.03
CA ALA A 157 -18.83 -6.05 -6.10
C ALA A 157 -20.11 -6.79 -6.50
N SER A 158 -21.25 -6.43 -5.90
CA SER A 158 -22.55 -7.06 -6.18
C SER A 158 -23.09 -6.73 -7.57
N SER A 159 -22.78 -5.54 -8.10
CA SER A 159 -23.20 -5.14 -9.45
C SER A 159 -22.34 -5.77 -10.56
N GLY A 160 -21.16 -6.31 -10.21
CA GLY A 160 -20.21 -6.86 -11.17
C GLY A 160 -19.55 -5.82 -12.07
N GLN A 161 -19.63 -4.52 -11.73
CA GLN A 161 -18.99 -3.45 -12.52
C GLN A 161 -17.45 -3.54 -12.50
N VAL A 162 -16.89 -4.11 -11.43
CA VAL A 162 -15.47 -4.39 -11.25
C VAL A 162 -15.35 -5.79 -10.66
N ASP A 163 -14.41 -6.58 -11.16
CA ASP A 163 -14.10 -7.91 -10.64
C ASP A 163 -13.26 -7.81 -9.34
N ILE A 164 -13.93 -7.48 -8.24
CA ILE A 164 -13.32 -7.46 -6.90
C ILE A 164 -13.36 -8.89 -6.34
N ARG A 165 -12.28 -9.63 -6.55
CA ARG A 165 -12.12 -11.03 -6.08
C ARG A 165 -12.04 -11.17 -4.57
N SER A 166 -11.56 -10.14 -3.87
CA SER A 166 -11.37 -10.21 -2.42
C SER A 166 -11.53 -8.86 -1.73
N ARG A 167 -12.13 -8.88 -0.55
CA ARG A 167 -12.30 -7.71 0.32
C ARG A 167 -11.76 -8.06 1.70
N ILE A 168 -10.85 -7.26 2.22
CA ILE A 168 -10.16 -7.50 3.48
C ILE A 168 -10.46 -6.33 4.42
N VAL A 169 -10.99 -6.62 5.59
CA VAL A 169 -11.19 -5.65 6.65
C VAL A 169 -10.05 -5.75 7.66
N VAL A 170 -9.55 -4.60 8.10
CA VAL A 170 -8.59 -4.48 9.19
C VAL A 170 -9.29 -3.87 10.39
N GLU A 171 -9.44 -4.66 11.45
CA GLU A 171 -10.28 -4.29 12.58
C GLU A 171 -9.54 -3.36 13.56
N ARG A 172 -10.07 -2.14 13.79
CA ARG A 172 -9.57 -1.26 14.89
C ARG A 172 -10.42 -1.32 16.15
N MET A 173 -11.71 -1.58 15.99
CA MET A 173 -12.70 -1.66 17.06
C MET A 173 -13.48 -2.97 16.88
N LYS A 174 -14.12 -3.46 17.95
CA LYS A 174 -15.02 -4.62 17.91
C LYS A 174 -16.22 -4.31 17.01
N HIS A 175 -16.04 -4.43 15.70
CA HIS A 175 -17.13 -4.44 14.75
C HIS A 175 -17.49 -5.89 14.41
N GLU A 176 -18.77 -6.11 14.21
CA GLU A 176 -19.33 -7.39 13.81
C GLU A 176 -18.74 -7.83 12.47
N GLN A 177 -18.54 -9.14 12.32
CA GLN A 177 -18.13 -9.75 11.06
C GLN A 177 -19.03 -9.24 9.93
N ARG A 178 -18.44 -8.58 8.92
CA ARG A 178 -19.16 -8.16 7.73
C ARG A 178 -19.11 -9.29 6.70
N ASP A 179 -20.27 -9.75 6.27
CA ASP A 179 -20.34 -10.84 5.30
C ASP A 179 -19.59 -10.51 4.00
N GLY A 180 -18.87 -11.49 3.47
CA GLY A 180 -18.03 -11.33 2.28
C GLY A 180 -16.73 -10.53 2.47
N TRP A 181 -16.39 -10.11 3.69
CA TRP A 181 -15.10 -9.49 4.04
C TRP A 181 -14.23 -10.42 4.89
N LEU A 182 -12.96 -10.53 4.54
CA LEU A 182 -11.98 -11.34 5.26
C LEU A 182 -11.33 -10.51 6.37
N SER A 183 -11.17 -11.08 7.57
CA SER A 183 -10.44 -10.43 8.67
C SER A 183 -8.93 -10.51 8.44
N PHE A 184 -8.26 -9.35 8.34
CA PHE A 184 -6.81 -9.27 8.19
C PHE A 184 -6.09 -9.88 9.38
N GLU A 185 -6.55 -9.63 10.61
CA GLU A 185 -5.93 -10.13 11.83
C GLU A 185 -5.89 -11.66 11.87
N ASN A 186 -7.00 -12.31 11.49
CA ASN A 186 -7.09 -13.77 11.44
C ASN A 186 -6.16 -14.36 10.37
N LEU A 187 -6.12 -13.72 9.19
CA LEU A 187 -5.20 -14.12 8.11
C LEU A 187 -3.74 -13.92 8.53
N PHE A 188 -3.45 -12.80 9.20
CA PHE A 188 -2.10 -12.45 9.64
C PHE A 188 -1.56 -13.35 10.73
N GLN A 189 -2.41 -13.88 11.63
CA GLN A 189 -1.96 -14.83 12.66
C GLN A 189 -1.38 -16.12 12.07
N THR A 190 -1.92 -16.58 10.93
CA THR A 190 -1.56 -17.87 10.32
C THR A 190 -0.66 -17.73 9.09
N ALA A 191 -0.49 -16.52 8.55
CA ALA A 191 0.35 -16.27 7.38
C ALA A 191 1.82 -16.60 7.63
N SER A 192 2.44 -17.28 6.67
CA SER A 192 3.89 -17.52 6.66
C SER A 192 4.65 -16.24 6.34
N ALA A 193 5.85 -16.08 6.92
CA ALA A 193 6.80 -15.03 6.54
C ALA A 193 7.77 -15.48 5.43
N ASP A 194 7.62 -16.72 4.94
CA ASP A 194 8.37 -17.22 3.79
C ASP A 194 7.74 -16.69 2.50
N TYR A 195 8.32 -15.63 1.97
CA TYR A 195 7.91 -15.00 0.73
C TYR A 195 9.14 -14.51 -0.03
N GLN A 196 9.20 -14.84 -1.32
CA GLN A 196 10.24 -14.37 -2.23
C GLN A 196 9.75 -13.13 -2.98
N SER A 197 10.42 -11.99 -2.76
CA SER A 197 10.11 -10.74 -3.46
C SER A 197 10.21 -10.90 -4.98
N VAL A 198 9.28 -10.26 -5.70
CA VAL A 198 9.27 -10.24 -7.16
C VAL A 198 10.43 -9.41 -7.70
N LYS A 199 11.10 -9.91 -8.73
CA LYS A 199 12.12 -9.16 -9.47
C LYS A 199 11.43 -8.14 -10.40
N SER A 200 11.16 -6.95 -9.87
CA SER A 200 10.43 -5.89 -10.56
C SER A 200 11.34 -5.05 -11.46
N LEU A 201 10.84 -4.69 -12.65
CA LEU A 201 11.47 -3.64 -13.46
C LEU A 201 11.37 -2.30 -12.72
N SER A 202 12.37 -1.44 -12.88
CA SER A 202 12.34 -0.07 -12.36
C SER A 202 11.13 0.74 -12.84
N SER A 203 10.64 0.43 -14.05
CA SER A 203 9.45 1.04 -14.65
C SER A 203 8.14 0.35 -14.27
N ALA A 204 8.17 -0.75 -13.51
CA ALA A 204 6.95 -1.44 -13.10
C ALA A 204 6.09 -0.54 -12.22
N PRO A 205 4.76 -0.46 -12.44
CA PRO A 205 3.87 0.33 -11.60
C PRO A 205 3.91 -0.17 -10.16
N THR A 206 3.87 0.75 -9.19
CA THR A 206 3.81 0.41 -7.76
C THR A 206 2.62 1.07 -7.07
N GLY A 207 2.23 2.28 -7.49
CA GLY A 207 1.13 2.98 -6.85
C GLY A 207 0.43 3.99 -7.74
N ILE A 208 -0.86 4.16 -7.50
CA ILE A 208 -1.76 5.10 -8.16
C ILE A 208 -2.35 5.99 -7.08
N TYR A 209 -2.05 7.28 -7.18
CA TYR A 209 -2.56 8.33 -6.32
C TYR A 209 -3.47 9.27 -7.11
N PHE A 210 -4.41 9.90 -6.43
CA PHE A 210 -5.36 10.81 -7.06
C PHE A 210 -5.00 12.25 -6.73
N THR A 211 -4.84 13.08 -7.76
CA THR A 211 -4.61 14.52 -7.57
C THR A 211 -5.91 15.23 -7.19
N SER A 212 -5.88 16.19 -6.26
CA SER A 212 -7.01 17.07 -5.99
C SER A 212 -7.38 17.86 -7.25
N GLY A 213 -8.49 17.47 -7.90
CA GLY A 213 -8.96 18.13 -9.11
C GLY A 213 -9.58 19.48 -8.78
N THR A 214 -9.05 20.58 -9.34
CA THR A 214 -9.61 21.93 -9.14
C THR A 214 -10.76 22.26 -10.08
N THR A 215 -10.90 21.52 -11.20
CA THR A 215 -11.82 21.84 -12.31
C THR A 215 -12.53 20.62 -12.92
N GLY A 216 -12.44 19.44 -12.29
CA GLY A 216 -13.04 18.20 -12.77
C GLY A 216 -12.69 17.01 -11.89
N ASN A 217 -13.04 15.79 -12.33
CA ASN A 217 -12.69 14.56 -11.62
C ASN A 217 -11.17 14.49 -11.36
N SER A 218 -10.79 13.86 -10.25
CA SER A 218 -9.38 13.66 -9.91
C SER A 218 -8.66 12.89 -11.03
N LYS A 219 -7.34 13.07 -11.15
CA LYS A 219 -6.51 12.34 -12.14
C LYS A 219 -5.72 11.26 -11.43
N MET A 220 -5.50 10.15 -12.11
CA MET A 220 -4.63 9.08 -11.64
C MET A 220 -3.18 9.43 -11.96
N ALA A 221 -2.38 9.64 -10.93
CA ALA A 221 -0.92 9.75 -10.98
C ALA A 221 -0.33 8.38 -10.64
N GLU A 222 0.25 7.72 -11.62
CA GLU A 222 0.92 6.44 -11.42
C GLU A 222 2.41 6.66 -11.16
N HIS A 223 2.91 5.95 -10.17
CA HIS A 223 4.30 5.86 -9.81
C HIS A 223 4.83 4.46 -10.13
N SER A 224 6.02 4.40 -10.71
CA SER A 224 6.81 3.17 -10.84
C SER A 224 7.67 2.93 -9.60
N GLN A 225 8.18 1.69 -9.48
CA GLN A 225 9.18 1.28 -8.48
C GLN A 225 10.30 2.33 -8.33
N ALA A 226 10.94 2.72 -9.43
CA ALA A 226 12.01 3.71 -9.45
C ALA A 226 11.55 5.11 -9.07
N SER A 227 10.45 5.59 -9.68
CA SER A 227 9.97 6.97 -9.44
C SER A 227 9.53 7.20 -7.99
N TYR A 228 9.17 6.12 -7.31
CA TYR A 228 8.72 6.13 -5.93
C TYR A 228 9.90 5.90 -4.97
N GLY A 229 10.64 4.80 -5.12
CA GLY A 229 11.69 4.42 -4.18
C GLY A 229 13.05 5.10 -4.37
N MET A 230 13.29 5.79 -5.51
CA MET A 230 14.55 6.50 -5.75
C MET A 230 14.39 8.03 -5.90
N GLY A 231 13.18 8.56 -5.70
CA GLY A 231 12.88 9.98 -5.85
C GLY A 231 12.28 10.35 -7.22
N SER A 232 11.50 11.43 -7.24
CA SER A 232 10.54 11.80 -8.29
C SER A 232 11.16 12.34 -9.58
N THR A 233 11.76 11.47 -10.40
CA THR A 233 12.16 11.80 -11.78
C THR A 233 11.25 11.16 -12.85
N GLY A 234 10.18 10.46 -12.47
CA GLY A 234 9.41 9.60 -13.40
C GLY A 234 7.89 9.58 -13.26
N ILE A 235 7.24 10.62 -12.73
CA ILE A 235 5.77 10.65 -12.59
C ILE A 235 5.11 10.68 -13.97
N ARG A 236 4.29 9.66 -14.29
CA ARG A 236 3.48 9.63 -15.51
C ARG A 236 2.04 10.04 -15.20
N LYS A 237 1.52 11.02 -15.97
CA LYS A 237 0.11 11.40 -15.93
C LYS A 237 -0.67 10.52 -16.92
N TYR A 238 -1.67 9.81 -16.42
CA TYR A 238 -2.64 9.14 -17.28
C TYR A 238 -3.89 10.03 -17.40
N VAL A 239 -4.36 10.25 -18.63
CA VAL A 239 -5.59 11.01 -18.96
C VAL A 239 -6.75 10.03 -19.08
#